data_AF-A0A1Y0IQ87-F1
#
_entry.id   AF-A0A1Y0IQ87-F1
#
_cell.length_a   1.000
_cell.length_b   1.000
_cell.length_c   1.000
_cell.angle_alpha   90.00
_cell.angle_beta   90.00
_cell.angle_gamma   90.00
#
_symmetry.space_group_name_H-M   'P 1'
#
loop_
_entity.id
_entity.type
_entity.pdbx_description
1 polymer ?
#
loop_
_entity_poly.entity_id
_entity_poly.type
_entity_poly.pdbx_seq_one_letter_code
_entity_poly.pdbx_strand_id
1 'polypeptide(L)'
;MKKALVLATMAATLFSFHGVTNAAVSPEADLVYYSFGCCQNQGLEYGATVYSSSFTSDSSGTIVLNGWQENDDPTKFVPRVKYSVVTYNYFGDDTVHGSPADINGTYRQSGAWYSKTINSIPLNKSGLQIKMQILSYYNVRGAGNAY
;
A
#
# COMPACT_ATOMS: atom_id res chain seq x y z
N MET A 1 38.96 28.79 -71.63
CA MET A 1 38.95 28.40 -70.20
C MET A 1 37.58 28.74 -69.62
N LYS A 2 36.87 27.72 -69.12
CA LYS A 2 35.49 27.77 -68.59
C LYS A 2 35.49 28.25 -67.14
N LYS A 3 34.56 29.11 -66.72
CA LYS A 3 33.94 29.08 -65.37
C LYS A 3 32.54 29.71 -65.42
N ALA A 4 31.51 28.91 -65.16
CA ALA A 4 30.18 29.38 -64.79
C ALA A 4 29.97 28.98 -63.33
N LEU A 5 29.69 29.96 -62.48
CA LEU A 5 29.41 29.81 -61.06
C LEU A 5 27.90 29.59 -60.91
N VAL A 6 27.49 28.41 -60.45
CA VAL A 6 26.09 28.11 -60.12
C VAL A 6 25.98 28.04 -58.61
N LEU A 7 25.22 28.96 -58.03
CA LEU A 7 24.91 29.02 -56.60
C LEU A 7 23.53 28.36 -56.39
N ALA A 8 23.51 27.16 -55.82
CA ALA A 8 22.28 26.47 -55.46
C ALA A 8 21.95 26.75 -53.98
N THR A 9 20.96 27.59 -53.74
CA THR A 9 20.44 27.88 -52.40
C THR A 9 19.42 26.79 -52.02
N MET A 10 19.82 25.81 -51.21
CA MET A 10 18.87 24.86 -50.62
C MET A 10 18.19 25.51 -49.41
N ALA A 11 16.88 25.74 -49.51
CA ALA A 11 16.05 26.06 -48.36
C ALA A 11 15.67 24.74 -47.64
N ALA A 12 16.21 24.54 -46.45
CA ALA A 12 15.87 23.40 -45.60
C ALA A 12 14.63 23.74 -44.74
N THR A 13 13.51 23.08 -45.01
CA THR A 13 12.28 23.21 -44.22
C THR A 13 12.42 22.39 -42.94
N LEU A 14 12.55 23.05 -41.78
CA LEU A 14 12.47 22.38 -40.48
C LEU A 14 11.01 22.06 -40.14
N PHE A 15 10.65 20.77 -40.15
CA PHE A 15 9.41 20.31 -39.54
C PHE A 15 9.61 20.13 -38.03
N SER A 16 9.00 21.00 -37.22
CA SER A 16 8.96 20.85 -35.77
C SER A 16 7.80 19.91 -35.39
N PHE A 17 8.13 18.65 -35.10
CA PHE A 17 7.20 17.72 -34.47
C PHE A 17 6.96 18.17 -33.02
N HIS A 18 5.80 18.77 -32.76
CA HIS A 18 5.30 18.99 -31.41
C HIS A 18 4.81 17.64 -30.88
N GLY A 19 5.71 16.88 -30.27
CA GLY A 19 5.35 15.67 -29.54
C GLY A 19 4.42 16.04 -28.39
N VAL A 20 3.13 15.75 -28.54
CA VAL A 20 2.18 15.81 -27.43
C VAL A 20 2.53 14.65 -26.51
N THR A 21 3.38 14.91 -25.52
CA THR A 21 3.58 13.98 -24.42
C THR A 21 2.31 14.00 -23.58
N ASN A 22 1.41 13.04 -23.81
CA ASN A 22 0.36 12.75 -22.84
C ASN A 22 1.07 12.39 -21.54
N ALA A 23 1.05 13.31 -20.57
CA ALA A 23 1.49 13.00 -19.22
C ALA A 23 0.66 11.81 -18.75
N ALA A 24 1.33 10.68 -18.49
CA ALA A 24 0.68 9.55 -17.86
C ALA A 24 0.12 10.03 -16.53
N VAL A 25 -1.20 10.09 -16.41
CA VAL A 25 -1.87 10.33 -15.14
C VAL A 25 -1.53 9.12 -14.27
N SER A 26 -0.66 9.32 -13.28
CA SER A 26 -0.39 8.30 -12.27
C SER A 26 -1.74 7.98 -11.61
N PRO A 27 -2.12 6.70 -11.45
CA PRO A 27 -3.28 6.38 -10.62
C PRO A 27 -3.08 7.03 -9.26
N GLU A 28 -4.13 7.70 -8.78
CA GLU A 28 -4.15 8.28 -7.44
C GLU A 28 -3.96 7.14 -6.43
N ALA A 29 -3.10 7.33 -5.43
CA ALA A 29 -2.86 6.31 -4.42
C ALA A 29 -4.16 6.04 -3.66
N ASP A 30 -4.64 4.78 -3.70
CA ASP A 30 -5.85 4.37 -3.00
C ASP A 30 -5.60 4.40 -1.48
N LEU A 31 -6.26 5.33 -0.78
CA LEU A 31 -6.31 5.31 0.69
C LEU A 31 -7.19 4.15 1.17
N VAL A 32 -6.62 3.23 1.94
CA VAL A 32 -7.34 2.07 2.48
C VAL A 32 -7.50 2.18 3.98
N TYR A 33 -8.72 2.37 4.45
CA TYR A 33 -9.05 2.28 5.88
C TYR A 33 -9.16 0.81 6.33
N TYR A 34 -8.64 0.49 7.50
CA TYR A 34 -8.84 -0.80 8.16
C TYR A 34 -9.16 -0.64 9.63
N SER A 35 -9.93 -1.60 10.16
CA SER A 35 -10.23 -1.69 11.59
C SER A 35 -10.49 -3.14 11.99
N PHE A 36 -10.21 -3.47 13.24
CA PHE A 36 -10.48 -4.78 13.82
C PHE A 36 -10.83 -4.65 15.31
N GLY A 37 -11.68 -5.56 15.79
CA GLY A 37 -12.14 -5.56 17.19
C GLY A 37 -13.01 -4.36 17.60
N CYS A 38 -13.57 -3.59 16.65
CA CYS A 38 -14.25 -2.32 16.95
C CYS A 38 -15.79 -2.37 17.08
N CYS A 39 -16.44 -3.51 16.80
CA CYS A 39 -17.91 -3.59 16.78
C CYS A 39 -18.55 -4.35 17.96
N GLN A 40 -17.73 -4.98 18.80
CA GLN A 40 -18.18 -5.64 20.02
C GLN A 40 -17.18 -5.27 21.10
N ASN A 41 -17.59 -5.17 22.36
CA ASN A 41 -16.72 -4.98 23.52
C ASN A 41 -15.75 -6.17 23.75
N GLN A 42 -15.37 -6.86 22.68
CA GLN A 42 -14.54 -8.04 22.62
C GLN A 42 -13.58 -7.79 21.46
N GLY A 43 -12.36 -7.38 21.80
CA GLY A 43 -11.27 -7.40 20.84
C GLY A 43 -11.09 -8.82 20.29
N LEU A 44 -10.27 -8.94 19.26
CA LEU A 44 -10.06 -10.22 18.61
C LEU A 44 -9.11 -11.11 19.42
N GLU A 45 -9.44 -12.40 19.47
CA GLU A 45 -8.61 -13.42 20.10
C GLU A 45 -7.41 -13.83 19.21
N TYR A 46 -6.50 -14.60 19.80
CA TYR A 46 -5.34 -15.15 19.12
C TYR A 46 -5.75 -15.94 17.85
N GLY A 47 -5.06 -15.70 16.74
CA GLY A 47 -5.29 -16.37 15.46
C GLY A 47 -6.42 -15.78 14.61
N ALA A 48 -7.25 -14.90 15.18
CA ALA A 48 -8.28 -14.20 14.42
C ALA A 48 -7.66 -13.41 13.26
N THR A 49 -8.39 -13.37 12.14
CA THR A 49 -7.96 -12.69 10.92
C THR A 49 -9.07 -11.78 10.41
N VAL A 50 -8.69 -10.56 10.03
CA VAL A 50 -9.58 -9.59 9.37
C VAL A 50 -8.93 -9.12 8.07
N TYR A 51 -9.75 -8.75 7.10
CA TYR A 51 -9.31 -8.20 5.83
C TYR A 51 -9.87 -6.79 5.65
N SER A 52 -9.08 -5.88 5.10
CA SER A 52 -9.56 -4.59 4.62
C SER A 52 -10.45 -4.75 3.38
N SER A 53 -11.07 -3.66 2.94
CA SER A 53 -11.58 -3.54 1.58
C SER A 53 -10.48 -3.80 0.54
N SER A 54 -10.88 -4.25 -0.65
CA SER A 54 -9.96 -4.41 -1.77
C SER A 54 -9.47 -3.07 -2.31
N PHE A 55 -8.22 -3.01 -2.75
CA PHE A 55 -7.61 -1.81 -3.33
C PHE A 55 -6.71 -2.16 -4.53
N THR A 56 -6.25 -1.13 -5.23
CA THR A 56 -5.25 -1.24 -6.29
C THR A 56 -3.94 -0.60 -5.84
N SER A 57 -2.82 -1.34 -5.93
CA SER A 57 -1.51 -0.76 -5.64
C SER A 57 -1.11 0.25 -6.71
N ASP A 58 -0.38 1.28 -6.29
CA ASP A 58 0.18 2.28 -7.19
C ASP A 58 1.52 1.83 -7.83
N SER A 59 2.24 2.79 -8.40
CA SER A 59 3.56 2.55 -8.99
C SER A 59 4.74 2.57 -8.00
N SER A 60 4.51 2.83 -6.70
CA SER A 60 5.58 2.91 -5.70
C SER A 60 6.14 1.54 -5.30
N GLY A 61 5.29 0.50 -5.36
CA GLY A 61 5.62 -0.85 -4.89
C GLY A 61 5.80 -0.95 -3.37
N THR A 62 5.29 0.03 -2.64
CA THR A 62 5.34 0.12 -1.19
C THR A 62 3.97 0.44 -0.63
N ILE A 63 3.68 -0.06 0.57
CA ILE A 63 2.49 0.33 1.33
C ILE A 63 2.95 0.77 2.72
N VAL A 64 2.48 1.92 3.17
CA VAL A 64 2.75 2.42 4.51
C VAL A 64 1.50 2.26 5.38
N LEU A 65 1.60 1.45 6.43
CA LEU A 65 0.56 1.25 7.42
C LEU A 65 0.75 2.24 8.56
N ASN A 66 -0.27 3.03 8.86
CA ASN A 66 -0.30 3.88 10.04
C ASN A 66 -1.58 3.62 10.85
N GLY A 67 -1.46 3.51 12.18
CA GLY A 67 -2.62 3.23 13.00
C GLY A 67 -2.36 3.09 14.48
N TRP A 68 -3.43 2.79 15.21
CA TRP A 68 -3.41 2.46 16.62
C TRP A 68 -3.75 0.99 16.81
N GLN A 69 -3.21 0.41 17.88
CA GLN A 69 -3.67 -0.88 18.39
C GLN A 69 -3.49 -0.93 19.91
N GLU A 70 -4.35 -1.68 20.57
CA GLU A 70 -4.28 -1.94 22.00
C GLU A 70 -4.93 -3.28 22.33
N ASN A 71 -4.83 -3.65 23.59
CA ASN A 71 -5.59 -4.71 24.22
C ASN A 71 -6.24 -4.20 25.53
N ASP A 72 -7.07 -5.04 26.12
CA ASP A 72 -7.78 -4.72 27.36
C ASP A 72 -6.84 -4.49 28.56
N ASP A 73 -5.72 -5.22 28.65
CA ASP A 73 -4.73 -5.10 29.72
C ASP A 73 -3.29 -4.95 29.17
N PRO A 74 -2.86 -3.71 28.87
CA PRO A 74 -1.55 -3.44 28.29
C PRO A 74 -0.40 -3.65 29.27
N THR A 75 -0.69 -3.85 30.57
CA THR A 75 0.33 -4.09 31.58
C THR A 75 0.75 -5.56 31.65
N LYS A 76 -0.12 -6.46 31.20
CA LYS A 76 0.13 -7.91 31.22
C LYS A 76 0.53 -8.47 29.86
N PHE A 77 0.04 -7.88 28.78
CA PHE A 77 0.29 -8.39 27.42
C PHE A 77 0.57 -7.25 26.47
N VAL A 78 1.52 -7.47 25.57
CA VAL A 78 1.80 -6.55 24.47
C VAL A 78 1.03 -7.06 23.23
N PRO A 79 0.15 -6.25 22.63
CA PRO A 79 -0.60 -6.68 21.47
C PRO A 79 0.34 -6.86 20.27
N ARG A 80 0.12 -7.94 19.53
CA ARG A 80 0.90 -8.32 18.35
C ARG A 80 -0.04 -8.59 17.19
N VAL A 81 0.13 -7.85 16.11
CA VAL A 81 -0.64 -8.02 14.89
C VAL A 81 0.31 -8.11 13.71
N LYS A 82 0.14 -9.14 12.88
CA LYS A 82 0.83 -9.27 11.60
C LYS A 82 -0.06 -8.70 10.50
N TYR A 83 0.50 -7.77 9.75
CA TYR A 83 -0.12 -7.20 8.57
C TYR A 83 0.54 -7.79 7.34
N SER A 84 -0.27 -8.30 6.41
CA SER A 84 0.18 -8.84 5.13
C SER A 84 -0.67 -8.27 4.02
N VAL A 85 -0.06 -7.94 2.89
CA VAL A 85 -0.80 -7.60 1.67
C VAL A 85 -1.06 -8.88 0.94
N VAL A 86 -2.31 -9.16 0.61
CA VAL A 86 -2.71 -10.44 0.00
C VAL A 86 -3.66 -10.26 -1.16
N THR A 87 -3.71 -11.26 -2.03
CA THR A 87 -4.90 -11.55 -2.84
C THR A 87 -5.67 -12.65 -2.13
N TYR A 88 -6.91 -12.36 -1.70
CA TYR A 88 -7.76 -13.30 -0.99
C TYR A 88 -8.24 -14.42 -1.92
N ASN A 89 -8.04 -15.67 -1.48
CA ASN A 89 -8.46 -16.85 -2.23
C ASN A 89 -9.53 -17.62 -1.43
N TYR A 90 -10.75 -17.68 -1.93
CA TYR A 90 -11.87 -18.27 -1.18
C TYR A 90 -11.72 -19.79 -0.92
N PHE A 91 -11.08 -20.51 -1.86
CA PHE A 91 -10.94 -21.97 -1.81
C PHE A 91 -9.49 -22.44 -1.57
N GLY A 92 -8.58 -21.53 -1.21
CA GLY A 92 -7.17 -21.86 -1.04
C GLY A 92 -6.43 -20.85 -0.17
N ASP A 93 -5.13 -21.02 -0.06
CA ASP A 93 -4.32 -20.08 0.71
C ASP A 93 -4.24 -18.72 0.02
N ASP A 94 -4.33 -17.66 0.82
CA ASP A 94 -4.10 -16.30 0.36
C ASP A 94 -2.72 -16.18 -0.29
N THR A 95 -2.65 -15.51 -1.44
CA THR A 95 -1.35 -15.19 -2.04
C THR A 95 -0.79 -13.95 -1.35
N VAL A 96 0.33 -14.10 -0.63
CA VAL A 96 1.01 -13.00 0.08
C VAL A 96 1.92 -12.22 -0.87
N HIS A 97 1.84 -10.89 -0.80
CA HIS A 97 2.65 -9.94 -1.55
C HIS A 97 3.54 -9.13 -0.60
N GLY A 98 4.80 -8.97 -0.97
CA GLY A 98 5.78 -8.27 -0.16
C GLY A 98 6.18 -9.00 1.13
N SER A 99 6.92 -8.29 1.99
CA SER A 99 7.30 -8.79 3.31
C SER A 99 6.31 -8.33 4.38
N PRO A 100 5.58 -9.24 5.06
CA PRO A 100 4.66 -8.87 6.13
C PRO A 100 5.30 -7.99 7.20
N ALA A 101 4.49 -7.09 7.77
CA ALA A 101 4.89 -6.23 8.87
C ALA A 101 4.30 -6.73 10.18
N ASP A 102 5.16 -7.03 11.16
CA ASP A 102 4.74 -7.33 12.52
C ASP A 102 4.74 -6.06 13.37
N ILE A 103 3.62 -5.79 14.02
CA ILE A 103 3.44 -4.64 14.90
C ILE A 103 3.26 -5.15 16.33
N ASN A 104 4.24 -4.84 17.16
CA ASN A 104 4.32 -5.27 18.55
C ASN A 104 4.37 -4.04 19.45
N GLY A 105 3.26 -3.74 20.12
CA GLY A 105 3.16 -2.57 20.98
C GLY A 105 1.76 -2.04 21.13
N THR A 106 1.53 -1.31 22.21
CA THR A 106 0.29 -0.58 22.49
C THR A 106 0.45 0.87 22.05
N TYR A 107 -0.41 1.33 21.14
CA TYR A 107 -0.30 2.63 20.47
C TYR A 107 -1.62 3.42 20.55
N ARG A 108 -2.04 3.83 21.75
CA ARG A 108 -3.37 4.42 21.99
C ARG A 108 -3.54 5.86 21.53
N GLN A 109 -2.46 6.65 21.54
CA GLN A 109 -2.52 8.10 21.41
C GLN A 109 -2.12 8.53 20.00
N SER A 110 -2.89 9.47 19.43
CA SER A 110 -2.50 10.14 18.19
C SER A 110 -1.11 10.78 18.35
N GLY A 111 -0.24 10.63 17.35
CA GLY A 111 1.18 11.02 17.41
C GLY A 111 2.11 9.91 17.94
N ALA A 112 1.58 8.91 18.64
CA ALA A 112 2.30 7.68 19.01
C ALA A 112 1.84 6.47 18.19
N TRP A 113 0.99 6.67 17.20
CA TRP A 113 0.55 5.62 16.28
C TRP A 113 1.75 4.97 15.58
N TYR A 114 1.66 3.67 15.32
CA TYR A 114 2.72 2.99 14.60
C TYR A 114 2.78 3.49 13.16
N SER A 115 3.95 3.35 12.55
CA SER A 115 4.16 3.53 11.12
C SER A 115 5.05 2.39 10.62
N LYS A 116 4.59 1.60 9.65
CA LYS A 116 5.32 0.45 9.09
C LYS A 116 5.19 0.38 7.58
N THR A 117 6.27 0.07 6.90
CA THR A 117 6.29 -0.09 5.45
C THR A 117 6.35 -1.56 5.06
N ILE A 118 5.48 -1.98 4.15
CA ILE A 118 5.54 -3.24 3.43
C ILE A 118 6.09 -2.94 2.04
N ASN A 119 7.21 -3.54 1.69
CA ASN A 119 7.88 -3.34 0.40
C ASN A 119 7.59 -4.48 -0.58
N SER A 120 7.97 -4.28 -1.84
CA SER A 120 7.89 -5.29 -2.91
C SER A 120 6.44 -5.70 -3.21
N ILE A 121 5.55 -4.73 -3.19
CA ILE A 121 4.16 -4.89 -3.63
C ILE A 121 4.12 -4.87 -5.17
N PRO A 122 3.40 -5.80 -5.83
CA PRO A 122 3.21 -5.75 -7.27
C PRO A 122 2.63 -4.40 -7.69
N LEU A 123 3.16 -3.80 -8.75
CA LEU A 123 2.72 -2.48 -9.22
C LEU A 123 1.39 -2.58 -9.97
N ASN A 124 0.53 -1.56 -9.83
CA ASN A 124 -0.73 -1.43 -10.58
C ASN A 124 -1.62 -2.69 -10.49
N LYS A 125 -1.61 -3.38 -9.34
CA LYS A 125 -2.32 -4.63 -9.14
C LYS A 125 -3.60 -4.39 -8.35
N SER A 126 -4.73 -4.69 -8.96
CA SER A 126 -6.05 -4.63 -8.33
C SER A 126 -6.36 -5.87 -7.51
N GLY A 127 -7.33 -5.75 -6.59
CA GLY A 127 -7.83 -6.88 -5.79
C GLY A 127 -6.89 -7.28 -4.65
N LEU A 128 -6.04 -6.34 -4.21
CA LEU A 128 -5.22 -6.51 -3.03
C LEU A 128 -6.02 -6.16 -1.77
N GLN A 129 -5.73 -6.81 -0.66
CA GLN A 129 -6.30 -6.51 0.66
C GLN A 129 -5.21 -6.53 1.72
N ILE A 130 -5.40 -5.77 2.79
CA ILE A 130 -4.58 -5.87 4.00
C ILE A 130 -5.21 -6.95 4.88
N LYS A 131 -4.49 -8.05 5.07
CA LYS A 131 -4.79 -9.12 6.02
C LYS A 131 -4.15 -8.77 7.37
N MET A 132 -4.97 -8.71 8.41
CA MET A 132 -4.57 -8.46 9.79
C MET A 132 -4.75 -9.75 10.59
N GLN A 133 -3.67 -10.35 11.06
CA GLN A 133 -3.69 -11.56 11.87
C GLN A 133 -3.26 -11.26 13.30
N ILE A 134 -4.08 -11.61 14.27
CA ILE A 134 -3.77 -11.43 15.70
C ILE A 134 -2.80 -12.53 16.16
N LEU A 135 -1.64 -12.12 16.68
CA LEU A 135 -0.56 -13.01 17.13
C LEU A 135 -0.36 -12.98 18.66
N SER A 136 -1.16 -12.21 19.39
CA SER A 136 -1.13 -12.15 20.86
C SER A 136 -2.44 -12.68 21.45
N TYR A 137 -2.33 -13.19 22.68
CA TYR A 137 -3.50 -13.46 23.51
C TYR A 137 -4.09 -12.15 24.04
N TYR A 138 -5.36 -12.21 24.45
CA TYR A 138 -6.20 -11.09 24.92
C TYR A 138 -6.67 -10.15 23.81
N ASN A 139 -8.00 -10.00 23.75
CA ASN A 139 -8.79 -9.05 22.97
C ASN A 139 -7.99 -7.86 22.40
N VAL A 140 -7.49 -8.01 21.17
CA VAL A 140 -6.78 -6.94 20.48
C VAL A 140 -7.74 -6.16 19.60
N ARG A 141 -7.67 -4.83 19.67
CA ARG A 141 -8.43 -3.93 18.81
C ARG A 141 -7.51 -2.86 18.24
N GLY A 142 -7.87 -2.34 17.07
CA GLY A 142 -7.08 -1.34 16.38
C GLY A 142 -7.74 -0.86 15.11
N ALA A 143 -7.22 0.25 14.58
CA ALA A 143 -7.63 0.79 13.30
C ALA A 143 -6.53 1.69 12.73
N GLY A 144 -6.62 1.97 11.44
CA GLY A 144 -5.66 2.80 10.76
C GLY A 144 -5.93 2.93 9.28
N ASN A 145 -4.94 3.48 8.59
CA ASN A 145 -4.93 3.67 7.15
C ASN A 145 -3.70 3.01 6.54
N ALA A 146 -3.85 2.56 5.31
CA ALA A 146 -2.77 2.18 4.42
C ALA A 146 -2.75 3.15 3.23
N TYR A 147 -1.55 3.53 2.81
CA TYR A 147 -1.27 4.42 1.67
C TYR A 147 -0.21 3.75 0.80
#